data_AF-A0A251UJ87-F1
#
_entry.id   AF-A0A251UJ87-F1
#
_cell.length_a   1.000
_cell.length_b   1.000
_cell.length_c   1.000
_cell.angle_alpha   90.00
_cell.angle_beta   90.00
_cell.angle_gamma   90.00
#
_symmetry.space_group_name_H-M   'P 1'
#
loop_
_entity.id
_entity.type
_entity.pdbx_description
1 polymer ?
#
loop_
_entity_poly.entity_id
_entity_poly.type
_entity_poly.pdbx_seq_one_letter_code
_entity_poly.pdbx_strand_id
1 'polypeptide(L)'
;MTRLSDIYLFSYNSLQAFGWAIALFRILTDFFSTKSVNGGYASAGELICLLQTLAFIEVIHGVLGIVPSGFLFPLMQWGGRTHFLLAIVRKIYEVQESPAVLITFVSWCCIEIIRYPFYALSCLGSCPSFLTYLRYTVFIVIYPIGVVGEMWIMYQSLPVILEKNLYADYFAAVPFSYYTFVKAVLICYPFLWLQLYLYLFKQRRSKLYPRSEKEKKRK
;
A
#
# COMPACT_ATOMS: atom_id res chain seq x y z
N MET A 1 17.45 19.15 -19.93
CA MET A 1 18.21 17.89 -19.87
C MET A 1 17.59 17.02 -18.80
N THR A 2 17.00 15.88 -19.19
CA THR A 2 16.50 14.87 -18.25
C THR A 2 17.66 14.32 -17.44
N ARG A 3 17.56 14.33 -16.10
CA ARG A 3 18.63 13.79 -15.24
C ARG A 3 18.58 12.27 -15.31
N LEU A 4 19.73 11.61 -15.11
CA LEU A 4 19.80 10.14 -15.06
C LEU A 4 18.82 9.55 -14.02
N SER A 5 18.63 10.27 -12.91
CA SER A 5 17.64 9.95 -11.87
C SER A 5 16.22 9.91 -12.40
N ASP A 6 15.85 10.80 -13.33
CA ASP A 6 14.49 10.91 -13.84
C ASP A 6 14.16 9.74 -14.77
N ILE A 7 15.13 9.31 -15.59
CA ILE A 7 15.00 8.14 -16.46
C ILE A 7 14.85 6.88 -15.60
N TYR A 8 15.72 6.71 -14.60
CA TYR A 8 15.65 5.58 -13.68
C TYR A 8 14.31 5.52 -12.94
N LEU A 9 13.86 6.63 -12.35
CA LEU A 9 12.58 6.70 -11.66
C LEU A 9 11.41 6.46 -12.61
N PHE A 10 11.46 6.99 -13.83
CA PHE A 10 10.44 6.72 -14.85
C PHE A 10 10.34 5.23 -15.14
N SER A 11 11.46 4.55 -15.37
CA SER A 11 11.49 3.11 -15.63
C SER A 11 10.99 2.30 -14.44
N TYR A 12 11.47 2.60 -13.23
CA TYR A 12 11.03 1.93 -12.00
C TYR A 12 9.50 2.05 -11.81
N ASN A 13 8.97 3.27 -11.88
CA ASN A 13 7.54 3.52 -11.69
C ASN A 13 6.72 2.85 -12.81
N SER A 14 7.19 2.86 -14.05
CA SER A 14 6.48 2.20 -15.16
C SER A 14 6.42 0.69 -15.00
N LEU A 15 7.51 0.05 -14.56
CA LEU A 15 7.55 -1.40 -14.29
C LEU A 15 6.62 -1.78 -13.14
N GLN A 16 6.64 -1.01 -12.05
CA GLN A 16 5.70 -1.20 -10.95
C GLN A 16 4.25 -1.04 -11.43
N ALA A 17 3.92 0.04 -12.15
CA ALA A 17 2.58 0.26 -12.69
C ALA A 17 2.09 -0.94 -13.53
N PHE A 18 2.95 -1.46 -14.39
CA PHE A 18 2.64 -2.63 -15.21
C PHE A 18 2.39 -3.88 -14.38
N GLY A 19 3.23 -4.14 -13.37
CA GLY A 19 3.04 -5.26 -12.45
C GLY A 19 1.71 -5.21 -11.69
N TRP A 20 1.35 -4.03 -11.15
CA TRP A 20 0.07 -3.86 -10.44
C TRP A 20 -1.13 -3.94 -11.37
N ALA A 21 -1.01 -3.48 -12.62
CA ALA A 21 -2.05 -3.65 -13.64
C ALA A 21 -2.26 -5.13 -14.01
N ILE A 22 -1.18 -5.92 -14.16
CA ILE A 22 -1.28 -7.37 -14.36
C ILE A 22 -1.94 -8.05 -13.16
N ALA A 23 -1.55 -7.68 -11.94
CA ALA A 23 -2.15 -8.24 -10.73
C ALA A 23 -3.66 -7.99 -10.69
N LEU A 24 -4.09 -6.75 -10.98
CA LEU A 24 -5.51 -6.41 -11.06
C LEU A 24 -6.22 -7.21 -12.15
N PHE A 25 -5.64 -7.29 -13.34
CA PHE A 25 -6.21 -8.03 -14.46
C PHE A 25 -6.43 -9.51 -14.09
N ARG A 26 -5.43 -10.17 -13.50
CA ARG A 26 -5.54 -11.56 -13.03
C ARG A 26 -6.66 -11.75 -12.02
N ILE A 27 -6.74 -10.87 -11.03
CA ILE A 27 -7.80 -10.90 -10.00
C ILE A 27 -9.18 -10.76 -10.64
N LEU A 28 -9.36 -9.79 -11.55
CA LEU A 28 -10.64 -9.57 -12.21
C LEU A 28 -11.01 -10.72 -13.12
N THR A 29 -10.09 -11.25 -13.93
CA THR A 29 -10.34 -12.41 -14.79
C THR A 29 -10.78 -13.62 -13.96
N ASP A 30 -10.09 -13.90 -12.86
CA ASP A 30 -10.44 -15.00 -11.97
C ASP A 30 -11.82 -14.81 -11.33
N PHE A 31 -12.09 -13.60 -10.83
CA PHE A 31 -13.40 -13.23 -10.27
C PHE A 31 -14.54 -13.40 -11.30
N PHE A 32 -14.37 -12.93 -12.54
CA PHE A 32 -15.40 -13.08 -13.57
C PHE A 32 -15.57 -14.52 -14.05
N SER A 33 -14.52 -15.32 -14.01
CA SER A 33 -14.54 -16.73 -14.44
C SER A 33 -15.21 -17.62 -13.40
N THR A 34 -14.85 -17.45 -12.12
CA THR A 34 -15.34 -18.28 -11.02
C THR A 34 -16.61 -17.74 -10.38
N LYS A 35 -16.89 -16.44 -10.52
CA LYS A 35 -17.91 -15.69 -9.75
C LYS A 35 -17.76 -15.86 -8.24
N SER A 36 -16.57 -16.21 -7.79
CA SER A 36 -16.22 -16.43 -6.40
C SER A 36 -15.42 -15.24 -5.87
N VAL A 37 -15.65 -14.91 -4.60
CA VAL A 37 -14.84 -13.93 -3.87
C VAL A 37 -13.63 -14.58 -3.17
N ASN A 38 -13.56 -15.91 -3.20
CA ASN A 38 -12.46 -16.72 -2.70
C ASN A 38 -11.42 -16.88 -3.84
N GLY A 39 -10.14 -17.09 -3.51
CA GLY A 39 -9.07 -17.16 -4.52
C GLY A 39 -8.32 -15.86 -4.83
N GLY A 40 -8.59 -14.77 -4.08
CA GLY A 40 -7.86 -13.50 -4.23
C GLY A 40 -6.33 -13.65 -4.09
N TYR A 41 -5.86 -14.50 -3.19
CA TYR A 41 -4.44 -14.82 -3.08
C TYR A 41 -3.94 -15.72 -4.21
N ALA A 42 -4.70 -16.74 -4.60
CA ALA A 42 -4.29 -17.68 -5.64
C ALA A 42 -4.09 -17.00 -7.01
N SER A 43 -4.92 -16.01 -7.33
CA SER A 43 -4.87 -15.29 -8.61
C SER A 43 -3.63 -14.38 -8.78
N ALA A 44 -3.27 -13.62 -7.74
CA ALA A 44 -2.21 -12.59 -7.85
C ALA A 44 -1.31 -12.44 -6.62
N GLY A 45 -1.46 -13.24 -5.57
CA GLY A 45 -0.77 -13.09 -4.28
C GLY A 45 0.76 -13.12 -4.39
N GLU A 46 1.32 -14.06 -5.16
CA GLU A 46 2.79 -14.12 -5.34
C GLU A 46 3.33 -12.92 -6.12
N LEU A 47 2.59 -12.44 -7.13
CA LEU A 47 2.97 -11.23 -7.86
C LEU A 47 2.90 -9.99 -6.95
N ILE A 48 1.85 -9.86 -6.15
CA ILE A 48 1.71 -8.76 -5.19
C ILE A 48 2.81 -8.83 -4.12
N CYS A 49 3.21 -10.02 -3.68
CA CYS A 49 4.37 -10.20 -2.78
C CYS A 49 5.67 -9.67 -3.40
N LEU A 50 5.92 -9.99 -4.67
CA LEU A 50 7.08 -9.51 -5.40
C LEU A 50 7.06 -7.97 -5.51
N LEU A 51 5.95 -7.39 -5.97
CA LEU A 51 5.81 -5.94 -6.14
C LEU A 51 5.95 -5.18 -4.83
N GLN A 52 5.36 -5.70 -3.75
CA GLN A 52 5.47 -5.15 -2.40
C GLN A 52 6.90 -5.24 -1.87
N THR A 53 7.62 -6.32 -2.15
CA THR A 53 9.03 -6.46 -1.77
C THR A 53 9.90 -5.44 -2.52
N LEU A 54 9.69 -5.30 -3.83
CA LEU A 54 10.37 -4.31 -4.66
C LEU A 54 10.06 -2.87 -4.25
N ALA A 55 8.88 -2.61 -3.69
CA ALA A 55 8.50 -1.29 -3.20
C ALA A 55 9.38 -0.80 -2.03
N PHE A 56 10.17 -1.68 -1.38
CA PHE A 56 11.18 -1.25 -0.41
C PHE A 56 12.22 -0.29 -1.02
N ILE A 57 12.46 -0.39 -2.33
CA ILE A 57 13.35 0.51 -3.06
C ILE A 57 12.89 1.98 -2.93
N GLU A 58 11.59 2.26 -2.76
CA GLU A 58 11.10 3.63 -2.50
C GLU A 58 11.62 4.22 -1.19
N VAL A 59 11.81 3.36 -0.17
CA VAL A 59 12.44 3.77 1.09
C VAL A 59 13.89 4.18 0.82
N ILE A 60 14.61 3.38 0.03
CA ILE A 60 16.00 3.65 -0.35
C ILE A 60 16.10 4.96 -1.15
N HIS A 61 15.17 5.22 -2.08
CA HIS A 61 15.13 6.50 -2.80
C HIS A 61 15.03 7.69 -1.86
N GLY A 62 14.20 7.58 -0.83
CA GLY A 62 14.04 8.60 0.19
C GLY A 62 15.27 8.79 1.07
N VAL A 63 15.98 7.70 1.42
CA VAL A 63 17.22 7.74 2.23
C VAL A 63 18.35 8.38 1.44
N LEU A 64 18.49 8.04 0.16
CA LEU A 64 19.51 8.59 -0.74
C LEU A 64 19.20 10.02 -1.21
N GLY A 65 18.03 10.58 -0.85
CA GLY A 65 17.62 11.91 -1.29
C GLY A 65 17.34 12.02 -2.79
N ILE A 66 17.13 10.89 -3.48
CA ILE A 66 16.75 10.87 -4.90
C ILE A 66 15.37 11.51 -5.09
N VAL A 67 14.49 11.33 -4.10
CA VAL A 67 13.15 11.94 -4.06
C VAL A 67 13.04 12.94 -2.90
N PRO A 68 12.36 14.09 -3.10
CA PRO A 68 12.30 15.16 -2.10
C PRO A 68 11.39 14.85 -0.91
N SER A 69 10.61 13.77 -0.97
CA SER A 69 9.63 13.40 0.07
C SER A 69 10.25 12.71 1.30
N GLY A 70 11.54 12.37 1.26
CA GLY A 70 12.22 11.59 2.30
C GLY A 70 11.75 10.14 2.39
N PHE A 71 12.24 9.41 3.40
CA PHE A 71 12.05 7.95 3.54
C PHE A 71 10.92 7.51 4.48
N LEU A 72 10.52 8.37 5.44
CA LEU A 72 9.65 7.96 6.55
C LEU A 72 8.26 7.48 6.09
N PHE A 73 7.61 8.23 5.20
CA PHE A 73 6.28 7.85 4.71
C PHE A 73 6.30 6.59 3.85
N PRO A 74 7.23 6.42 2.87
CA PRO A 74 7.41 5.15 2.18
C PRO A 74 7.66 3.98 3.15
N LEU A 75 8.48 4.17 4.19
CA LEU A 75 8.78 3.13 5.17
C LEU A 75 7.53 2.69 5.94
N MET A 76 6.72 3.65 6.43
CA MET A 76 5.48 3.33 7.15
C MET A 76 4.47 2.60 6.25
N GLN A 77 4.30 3.07 5.00
CA GLN A 77 3.40 2.44 4.03
C GLN A 77 3.87 1.03 3.66
N TRP A 78 5.17 0.87 3.41
CA TRP A 78 5.76 -0.41 3.10
C TRP A 78 5.66 -1.37 4.29
N GLY A 79 6.06 -0.94 5.50
CA GLY A 79 6.07 -1.77 6.71
C GLY A 79 4.68 -2.32 7.06
N GLY A 80 3.64 -1.47 7.04
CA GLY A 80 2.28 -1.91 7.34
C GLY A 80 1.76 -2.98 6.36
N ARG A 81 1.90 -2.72 5.05
CA ARG A 81 1.46 -3.63 3.99
C ARG A 81 2.29 -4.91 3.95
N THR A 82 3.59 -4.82 4.18
CA THR A 82 4.49 -5.98 4.23
C THR A 82 4.19 -6.87 5.43
N HIS A 83 3.88 -6.31 6.60
CA HIS A 83 3.42 -7.09 7.75
C HIS A 83 2.13 -7.86 7.42
N PHE A 84 1.11 -7.17 6.92
CA PHE A 84 -0.13 -7.82 6.50
C PHE A 84 0.12 -8.93 5.46
N LEU A 85 0.87 -8.64 4.40
CA LEU A 85 1.01 -9.56 3.28
C LEU A 85 1.99 -10.70 3.56
N LEU A 86 3.25 -10.38 3.90
CA LEU A 86 4.31 -11.36 3.99
C LEU A 86 4.34 -12.08 5.34
N ALA A 87 3.96 -11.39 6.42
CA ALA A 87 4.00 -11.97 7.77
C ALA A 87 2.69 -12.68 8.15
N ILE A 88 1.55 -12.28 7.57
CA ILE A 88 0.24 -12.88 7.89
C ILE A 88 -0.30 -13.68 6.70
N VAL A 89 -0.75 -13.02 5.64
CA VAL A 89 -1.48 -13.68 4.53
C VAL A 89 -0.65 -14.80 3.87
N ARG A 90 0.62 -14.55 3.59
CA ARG A 90 1.51 -15.55 2.96
C ARG A 90 1.81 -16.75 3.86
N LYS A 91 1.72 -16.60 5.19
CA LYS A 91 2.10 -17.64 6.16
C LYS A 91 0.91 -18.47 6.67
N ILE A 92 -0.29 -17.90 6.60
CA ILE A 92 -1.51 -18.51 7.12
C ILE A 92 -2.39 -18.82 5.92
N TYR A 93 -2.37 -20.07 5.45
CA TYR A 93 -3.12 -20.48 4.27
C TYR A 93 -4.63 -20.34 4.48
N GLU A 94 -5.09 -20.49 5.73
CA GLU A 94 -6.49 -20.45 6.12
C GLU A 94 -7.15 -19.09 5.82
N VAL A 95 -6.37 -18.00 5.87
CA VAL A 95 -6.89 -16.65 5.61
C VAL A 95 -6.79 -16.23 4.14
N GLN A 96 -6.07 -16.99 3.29
CA GLN A 96 -5.87 -16.66 1.88
C GLN A 96 -7.17 -16.71 1.06
N GLU A 97 -8.09 -17.58 1.46
CA GLU A 97 -9.41 -17.72 0.84
C GLU A 97 -10.45 -16.72 1.37
N SER A 98 -10.07 -15.88 2.34
CA SER A 98 -10.99 -14.89 2.89
C SER A 98 -11.30 -13.79 1.86
N PRO A 99 -12.58 -13.38 1.72
CA PRO A 99 -12.97 -12.25 0.86
C PRO A 99 -12.23 -10.95 1.19
N ALA A 100 -11.77 -10.78 2.44
CA ALA A 100 -11.00 -9.63 2.85
C ALA A 100 -9.64 -9.53 2.13
N VAL A 101 -9.03 -10.65 1.73
CA VAL A 101 -7.82 -10.65 0.88
C VAL A 101 -8.13 -10.05 -0.49
N LEU A 102 -9.21 -10.50 -1.13
CA LEU A 102 -9.66 -9.97 -2.42
C LEU A 102 -9.92 -8.46 -2.34
N ILE A 103 -10.69 -8.01 -1.35
CA ILE A 103 -11.00 -6.59 -1.12
C ILE A 103 -9.71 -5.77 -0.97
N THR A 104 -8.77 -6.27 -0.18
CA THR A 104 -7.49 -5.60 0.07
C THR A 104 -6.66 -5.52 -1.20
N PHE A 105 -6.52 -6.63 -1.94
CA PHE A 105 -5.71 -6.69 -3.15
C PHE A 105 -6.27 -5.81 -4.26
N VAL A 106 -7.58 -5.83 -4.49
CA VAL A 106 -8.23 -4.93 -5.45
C VAL A 106 -8.02 -3.47 -5.04
N SER A 107 -8.20 -3.14 -3.76
CA SER A 107 -8.00 -1.78 -3.26
C SER A 107 -6.56 -1.30 -3.48
N TRP A 108 -5.58 -2.14 -3.15
CA TRP A 108 -4.17 -1.87 -3.39
C TRP A 108 -3.89 -1.67 -4.87
N CYS A 109 -4.28 -2.61 -5.72
CA CYS A 109 -4.11 -2.50 -7.17
C CYS A 109 -4.70 -1.19 -7.72
N CYS A 110 -5.92 -0.83 -7.36
CA CYS A 110 -6.58 0.40 -7.79
C CYS A 110 -5.83 1.68 -7.38
N ILE A 111 -5.21 1.69 -6.19
CA ILE A 111 -4.35 2.81 -5.77
C ILE A 111 -3.06 2.83 -6.59
N GLU A 112 -2.42 1.67 -6.76
CA GLU A 112 -1.09 1.57 -7.38
C GLU A 112 -1.09 1.86 -8.88
N ILE A 113 -2.11 1.43 -9.61
CA ILE A 113 -2.28 1.76 -11.04
C ILE A 113 -2.50 3.25 -11.30
N ILE A 114 -2.77 4.05 -10.27
CA ILE A 114 -2.86 5.51 -10.34
C ILE A 114 -1.56 6.14 -9.84
N ARG A 115 -1.04 5.64 -8.71
CA ARG A 115 0.14 6.18 -8.03
C ARG A 115 1.40 6.09 -8.89
N TYR A 116 1.69 4.91 -9.43
CA TYR A 116 2.92 4.71 -10.20
C TYR A 116 2.94 5.47 -11.52
N PRO A 117 1.87 5.47 -12.35
CA PRO A 117 1.84 6.31 -13.54
C PRO A 117 1.95 7.80 -13.23
N PHE A 118 1.34 8.26 -12.12
CA PHE A 118 1.48 9.64 -11.67
C PHE A 118 2.96 9.98 -11.39
N TYR A 119 3.69 9.11 -10.68
CA TYR A 119 5.11 9.34 -10.40
C TYR A 119 5.97 9.26 -11.66
N ALA A 120 5.74 8.28 -12.54
CA ALA A 120 6.45 8.16 -13.82
C ALA A 120 6.30 9.44 -14.66
N LEU A 121 5.07 9.90 -14.90
CA LEU A 121 4.82 11.09 -15.72
C LEU A 121 5.27 12.39 -15.04
N SER A 122 5.32 12.42 -13.70
CA SER A 122 5.90 13.55 -12.96
C SER A 122 7.40 13.70 -13.20
N CYS A 123 8.15 12.59 -13.40
CA CYS A 123 9.57 12.65 -13.78
C CYS A 123 9.79 13.32 -15.15
N LEU A 124 8.80 13.26 -16.05
CA LEU A 124 8.85 13.90 -17.36
C LEU A 124 8.44 15.39 -17.32
N GLY A 125 8.05 15.91 -16.15
CA GLY A 125 7.57 17.29 -15.98
C GLY A 125 6.17 17.57 -16.52
N SER A 126 5.50 16.58 -17.11
CA SER A 126 4.21 16.73 -17.82
C SER A 126 3.19 15.70 -17.34
N CYS A 127 2.78 15.77 -16.08
CA CYS A 127 1.71 14.90 -15.57
C CYS A 127 0.33 15.45 -15.93
N PRO A 128 -0.56 14.66 -16.57
CA PRO A 128 -1.92 15.07 -16.87
C PRO A 128 -2.68 15.53 -15.61
N SER A 129 -3.49 16.59 -15.76
CA SER A 129 -4.29 17.16 -14.67
C SER A 129 -5.30 16.16 -14.11
N PHE A 130 -5.91 15.35 -14.98
CA PHE A 130 -6.81 14.26 -14.61
C PHE A 130 -6.14 13.23 -13.70
N LEU A 131 -4.95 12.76 -14.07
CA LEU A 131 -4.21 11.77 -13.27
C LEU A 131 -3.76 12.35 -11.93
N THR A 132 -3.36 13.63 -11.92
CA THR A 132 -3.07 14.37 -10.68
C THR A 132 -4.31 14.44 -9.79
N TYR A 133 -5.47 14.77 -10.34
CA TYR A 133 -6.73 14.80 -9.59
C TYR A 133 -7.06 13.44 -8.97
N LEU A 134 -6.96 12.36 -9.74
CA LEU A 134 -7.18 11.00 -9.25
C LEU A 134 -6.23 10.64 -8.09
N ARG A 135 -4.92 10.91 -8.25
CA ARG A 135 -3.89 10.64 -7.24
C ARG A 135 -4.21 11.28 -5.88
N TYR A 136 -4.82 12.45 -5.89
CA TYR A 136 -5.17 13.21 -4.68
C TYR A 136 -6.65 13.08 -4.28
N THR A 137 -7.44 12.20 -4.91
CA THR A 137 -8.88 12.06 -4.59
C THR A 137 -9.30 10.63 -4.34
N VAL A 138 -8.78 9.66 -5.10
CA VAL A 138 -9.22 8.26 -5.02
C VAL A 138 -8.98 7.63 -3.65
N PHE A 139 -7.94 8.08 -2.92
CA PHE A 139 -7.65 7.60 -1.56
C PHE A 139 -8.83 7.81 -0.59
N ILE A 140 -9.71 8.79 -0.83
CA ILE A 140 -10.84 9.11 0.04
C ILE A 140 -11.72 7.87 0.26
N VAL A 141 -11.95 7.10 -0.81
CA VAL A 141 -12.79 5.90 -0.80
C VAL A 141 -11.94 4.63 -0.64
N ILE A 142 -10.87 4.49 -1.42
CA ILE A 142 -10.15 3.21 -1.49
C ILE A 142 -9.30 2.96 -0.24
N TYR A 143 -8.76 4.01 0.38
CA TYR A 143 -7.86 3.83 1.53
C TYR A 143 -8.59 3.26 2.77
N PRO A 144 -9.79 3.75 3.17
CA PRO A 144 -10.59 3.08 4.20
C PRO A 144 -10.91 1.61 3.86
N ILE A 145 -11.28 1.30 2.62
CA ILE A 145 -11.66 -0.07 2.20
C ILE A 145 -10.46 -1.02 2.37
N GLY A 146 -9.28 -0.61 1.91
CA GLY A 146 -8.06 -1.40 2.07
C GLY A 146 -7.72 -1.67 3.54
N VAL A 147 -7.83 -0.66 4.40
CA VAL A 147 -7.54 -0.81 5.84
C VAL A 147 -8.55 -1.69 6.56
N VAL A 148 -9.83 -1.62 6.21
CA VAL A 148 -10.83 -2.55 6.75
C VAL A 148 -10.49 -3.99 6.37
N GLY A 149 -10.10 -4.24 5.12
CA GLY A 149 -9.66 -5.56 4.68
C GLY A 149 -8.41 -6.06 5.43
N GLU A 150 -7.43 -5.19 5.62
CA GLU A 150 -6.20 -5.50 6.36
C GLU A 150 -6.50 -5.90 7.82
N MET A 151 -7.30 -5.08 8.51
CA MET A 151 -7.69 -5.33 9.89
C MET A 151 -8.55 -6.59 10.05
N TRP A 152 -9.42 -6.87 9.08
CA TRP A 152 -10.24 -8.08 9.09
C TRP A 152 -9.35 -9.32 9.09
N ILE A 153 -8.38 -9.42 8.18
CA ILE A 153 -7.46 -10.56 8.12
C ILE A 153 -6.58 -10.65 9.36
N MET A 154 -6.08 -9.51 9.86
CA MET A 154 -5.30 -9.49 11.11
C MET A 154 -6.12 -10.06 12.27
N TYR A 155 -7.42 -9.76 12.34
CA TYR A 155 -8.31 -10.34 13.34
C TYR A 155 -8.57 -11.83 13.11
N GLN A 156 -8.88 -12.24 11.87
CA GLN A 156 -9.13 -13.65 11.52
C GLN A 156 -7.91 -14.56 11.71
N SER A 157 -6.71 -14.02 11.61
CA SER A 157 -5.47 -14.78 11.81
C SER A 157 -5.12 -15.03 13.28
N LEU A 158 -5.70 -14.30 14.24
CA LEU A 158 -5.38 -14.42 15.66
C LEU A 158 -5.49 -15.85 16.22
N PRO A 159 -6.55 -16.63 15.95
CA PRO A 159 -6.66 -18.00 16.45
C PRO A 159 -5.53 -18.89 15.90
N VAL A 160 -5.25 -18.78 14.60
CA VAL A 160 -4.21 -19.59 13.93
C VAL A 160 -2.81 -19.20 14.42
N ILE A 161 -2.56 -17.92 14.66
CA ILE A 161 -1.31 -17.42 15.24
C ILE A 161 -1.07 -18.03 16.63
N LEU A 162 -2.12 -18.08 17.45
CA LEU A 162 -2.04 -18.65 18.80
C LEU A 162 -1.81 -20.16 18.76
N GLU A 163 -2.59 -20.89 17.96
CA GLU A 163 -2.52 -22.34 17.84
C GLU A 163 -1.15 -22.80 17.33
N LYS A 164 -0.65 -22.16 16.26
CA LYS A 164 0.63 -22.52 15.63
C LYS A 164 1.85 -21.90 16.33
N ASN A 165 1.64 -21.07 17.36
CA ASN A 165 2.70 -20.25 17.99
C ASN A 165 3.59 -19.56 16.93
N LEU A 166 2.96 -18.92 15.94
CA LEU A 166 3.66 -18.39 14.78
C LEU A 166 4.74 -17.39 15.21
N TYR A 167 5.97 -17.58 14.68
CA TYR A 167 7.15 -16.77 15.00
C TYR A 167 7.66 -16.85 16.46
N ALA A 168 7.32 -17.89 17.23
CA ALA A 168 7.79 -18.06 18.61
C ALA A 168 9.31 -17.85 18.76
N ASP A 169 10.13 -18.41 17.87
CA ASP A 169 11.60 -18.28 17.93
C ASP A 169 12.08 -16.83 17.83
N TYR A 170 11.44 -16.01 16.99
CA TYR A 170 11.78 -14.59 16.82
C TYR A 170 11.33 -13.75 18.01
N PHE A 171 10.29 -14.18 18.72
CA PHE A 171 9.75 -13.50 19.90
C PHE A 171 10.29 -14.05 21.23
N ALA A 172 11.14 -15.08 21.20
CA ALA A 172 11.68 -15.70 22.43
C ALA A 172 12.52 -14.73 23.29
N ALA A 173 13.14 -13.73 22.67
CA ALA A 173 13.96 -12.72 23.34
C ALA A 173 13.15 -11.53 23.92
N VAL A 174 11.86 -11.41 23.61
CA VAL A 174 11.01 -10.31 24.05
C VAL A 174 9.90 -10.80 24.99
N PRO A 175 9.38 -9.95 25.90
CA PRO A 175 8.45 -10.39 26.94
C PRO A 175 7.01 -10.64 26.43
N PHE A 176 6.78 -10.63 25.11
CA PHE A 176 5.46 -10.78 24.52
C PHE A 176 5.52 -11.66 23.27
N SER A 177 4.43 -12.36 22.97
CA SER A 177 4.32 -13.20 21.77
C SER A 177 3.88 -12.41 20.54
N TYR A 178 4.04 -13.01 19.36
CA TYR A 178 3.52 -12.45 18.11
C TYR A 178 1.99 -12.26 18.17
N TYR A 179 1.26 -13.14 18.84
CA TYR A 179 -0.18 -12.97 19.11
C TYR A 179 -0.48 -11.64 19.81
N THR A 180 0.24 -11.35 20.90
CA THR A 180 0.08 -10.10 21.66
C THR A 180 0.47 -8.89 20.82
N PHE A 181 1.52 -9.00 20.00
CA PHE A 181 1.92 -7.97 19.05
C PHE A 181 0.81 -7.66 18.05
N VAL A 182 0.22 -8.66 17.38
CA VAL A 182 -0.87 -8.44 16.40
C VAL A 182 -2.10 -7.83 17.07
N LYS A 183 -2.43 -8.20 18.32
CA LYS A 183 -3.51 -7.54 19.08
C LYS A 183 -3.21 -6.08 19.37
N ALA A 184 -1.99 -5.76 19.77
CA ALA A 184 -1.58 -4.37 19.97
C ALA A 184 -1.64 -3.58 18.65
N VAL A 185 -1.20 -4.17 17.55
CA VAL A 185 -1.32 -3.58 16.21
C VAL A 185 -2.79 -3.31 15.88
N LEU A 186 -3.71 -4.26 16.06
CA LEU A 186 -5.15 -4.06 15.80
C LEU A 186 -5.75 -2.88 16.59
N ILE A 187 -5.28 -2.63 17.81
CA ILE A 187 -5.72 -1.49 18.63
C ILE A 187 -5.11 -0.17 18.11
N CYS A 188 -3.81 -0.17 17.78
CA CYS A 188 -3.10 1.02 17.33
C CYS A 188 -3.40 1.41 15.87
N TYR A 189 -3.74 0.44 15.02
CA TYR A 189 -3.87 0.60 13.57
C TYR A 189 -4.85 1.71 13.17
N PRO A 190 -6.07 1.80 13.75
CA PRO A 190 -7.02 2.86 13.40
C PRO A 190 -6.48 4.26 13.68
N PHE A 191 -5.71 4.44 14.76
CA PHE A 191 -5.14 5.74 15.13
C PHE A 191 -4.01 6.15 14.17
N LEU A 192 -3.09 5.23 13.89
CA LEU A 192 -2.00 5.44 12.94
C LEU A 192 -2.54 5.73 11.53
N TRP A 193 -3.54 4.95 11.11
CA TRP A 193 -4.21 5.14 9.84
C TRP A 193 -4.90 6.50 9.75
N LEU A 194 -5.64 6.93 10.77
CA LEU A 194 -6.35 8.20 10.76
C LEU A 194 -5.38 9.38 10.60
N GLN A 195 -4.22 9.34 11.26
CA GLN A 195 -3.17 10.35 11.09
C GLN A 195 -2.68 10.44 9.63
N LEU A 196 -2.40 9.28 9.01
CA LEU A 196 -2.01 9.22 7.60
C LEU A 196 -3.12 9.70 6.66
N TYR A 197 -4.37 9.34 6.96
CA TYR A 197 -5.54 9.74 6.17
C TYR A 197 -5.75 11.26 6.19
N LEU A 198 -5.67 11.89 7.37
CA LEU A 198 -5.74 13.34 7.52
C LEU A 198 -4.57 14.05 6.82
N TYR A 199 -3.38 13.45 6.86
CA TYR A 199 -2.23 13.94 6.12
C TYR A 199 -2.46 13.95 4.60
N LEU A 200 -3.10 12.91 4.04
CA LEU A 200 -3.48 12.88 2.62
C LEU A 200 -4.48 13.98 2.24
N PHE A 201 -5.43 14.33 3.13
CA PHE A 201 -6.28 15.50 2.91
C PHE A 201 -5.51 16.83 2.91
N LYS A 202 -4.50 16.96 3.77
CA LYS A 202 -3.60 18.13 3.77
C LYS A 202 -2.83 18.21 2.44
N GLN A 203 -2.31 17.08 1.94
CA GLN A 203 -1.65 17.02 0.64
C GLN A 203 -2.60 17.40 -0.50
N ARG A 204 -3.82 16.84 -0.51
CA ARG A 204 -4.87 17.16 -1.49
C ARG A 204 -5.14 18.65 -1.54
N ARG A 205 -5.38 19.29 -0.38
CA ARG A 205 -5.63 20.72 -0.30
C ARG A 205 -4.45 21.52 -0.87
N SER A 206 -3.23 21.16 -0.50
CA SER A 206 -2.03 21.87 -0.97
C SER A 206 -1.79 21.76 -2.49
N LYS A 207 -2.17 20.63 -3.10
CA LYS A 207 -1.84 20.32 -4.50
C LYS A 207 -2.97 20.70 -5.47
N LEU A 208 -4.23 20.51 -5.09
CA LEU A 208 -5.38 20.81 -5.94
C LEU A 208 -5.93 22.22 -5.73
N TYR A 209 -5.72 22.80 -4.55
CA TYR A 209 -6.24 24.14 -4.20
C TYR A 209 -5.09 25.01 -3.65
N PRO A 210 -4.08 25.33 -4.48
CA PRO A 210 -3.02 26.23 -4.05
C PRO A 210 -3.64 27.60 -3.70
N ARG A 211 -3.42 28.06 -2.46
CA ARG A 211 -3.85 29.41 -2.05
C ARG A 211 -3.26 30.44 -2.99
N SER A 212 -4.09 31.39 -3.40
CA SER A 212 -3.62 32.54 -4.19
C SER A 212 -2.56 33.31 -3.40
N GLU A 213 -1.57 33.86 -4.09
CA GLU A 213 -0.53 34.74 -3.54
C GLU A 213 -1.12 35.86 -2.64
N LYS A 214 -2.33 36.34 -2.98
CA LYS A 214 -3.05 37.40 -2.24
C LYS A 214 -3.52 36.96 -0.85
N GLU A 215 -3.83 35.68 -0.65
CA GLU A 215 -4.24 35.16 0.66
C GLU A 215 -3.06 34.83 1.59
N LYS A 216 -1.88 34.56 1.02
CA LYS A 216 -0.66 34.31 1.81
C LYS A 216 -0.11 35.56 2.48
N LYS A 217 -0.30 36.75 1.88
CA LYS A 217 0.17 38.04 2.41
C LYS A 217 -0.74 38.65 3.49
N ARG A 218 -1.90 38.06 3.77
CA ARG A 218 -2.88 38.54 4.77
C ARG A 218 -2.79 37.83 6.13
N LYS A 219 -1.82 36.93 6.30
CA LYS A 219 -1.49 36.27 7.58
C LYS A 219 -0.06 36.64 7.96
#